data_AF-A0A1L8D2B0-F1
#
_entry.id   AF-A0A1L8D2B0-F1
#
_cell.length_a   1.000
_cell.length_b   1.000
_cell.length_c   1.000
_cell.angle_alpha   90.00
_cell.angle_beta   90.00
_cell.angle_gamma   90.00
#
_symmetry.space_group_name_H-M   'P 1'
#
loop_
_entity.id
_entity.type
_entity.pdbx_description
1 polymer ?
#
loop_
_entity_poly.entity_id
_entity_poly.type
_entity_poly.pdbx_seq_one_letter_code
_entity_poly.pdbx_strand_id
1 'polypeptide(L)'
;MKIAPGLLGGGVMYKCDFCHHRLTAGKVPACVESCPNGAITFGTKEEIIKLARERAKEINGYIYGDKENGGTSVLYVSHIPFSEINEALIKQGAGDKKSGKPAMPTFTDNPSDAPEHLVKSLALAPLAGLLTAGITAYKTFTREGSKHEND
;
A
#
# COMPACT_ATOMS: atom_id res chain seq x y z
N MET A 1 2.25 25.77 -8.43
CA MET A 1 3.03 24.63 -8.95
C MET A 1 2.29 24.10 -10.18
N LYS A 2 2.94 24.02 -11.36
CA LYS A 2 2.29 23.84 -12.70
C LYS A 2 2.42 22.41 -13.27
N ILE A 3 2.66 21.39 -12.44
CA ILE A 3 3.04 20.06 -12.95
C ILE A 3 1.83 19.19 -13.33
N ALA A 4 0.63 19.42 -12.75
CA ALA A 4 -0.60 18.76 -13.19
C ALA A 4 -1.86 19.54 -12.74
N PRO A 5 -2.20 20.66 -13.39
CA PRO A 5 -3.32 21.52 -12.98
C PRO A 5 -4.70 20.87 -13.15
N GLY A 6 -4.82 19.79 -13.94
CA GLY A 6 -6.07 19.07 -14.19
C GLY A 6 -6.42 17.99 -13.17
N LEU A 7 -5.54 17.67 -12.22
CA LEU A 7 -5.81 16.70 -11.16
C LEU A 7 -6.27 17.45 -9.90
N LEU A 8 -7.36 16.99 -9.29
CA LEU A 8 -7.83 17.46 -7.97
C LEU A 8 -6.64 17.47 -6.99
N GLY A 9 -6.24 18.66 -6.52
CA GLY A 9 -5.09 18.84 -5.62
C GLY A 9 -3.82 19.43 -6.27
N GLY A 10 -3.84 19.81 -7.55
CA GLY A 10 -2.70 20.50 -8.18
C GLY A 10 -1.44 19.65 -8.31
N GLY A 11 -1.60 18.31 -8.31
CA GLY A 11 -0.51 17.34 -8.27
C GLY A 11 -0.06 16.94 -6.86
N VAL A 12 -0.72 17.42 -5.80
CA VAL A 12 -0.44 17.03 -4.41
C VAL A 12 -1.43 15.96 -3.97
N MET A 13 -0.92 14.88 -3.37
CA MET A 13 -1.73 13.81 -2.81
C MET A 13 -2.00 14.07 -1.32
N TYR A 14 -3.25 13.92 -0.91
CA TYR A 14 -3.67 14.00 0.48
C TYR A 14 -4.35 12.71 0.89
N LYS A 15 -4.16 12.31 2.15
CA LYS A 15 -4.81 11.17 2.77
C LYS A 15 -4.97 11.43 4.26
N CYS A 16 -5.65 10.53 4.96
CA CYS A 16 -5.65 10.51 6.41
C CYS A 16 -4.21 10.59 6.95
N ASP A 17 -3.97 11.55 7.83
CA ASP A 17 -2.72 11.79 8.56
C ASP A 17 -2.84 11.38 10.03
N PHE A 18 -3.93 10.68 10.38
CA PHE A 18 -4.25 10.26 11.74
C PHE A 18 -4.37 11.43 12.73
N CYS A 19 -4.75 12.61 12.22
CA CYS A 19 -4.84 13.85 13.02
C CYS A 19 -3.55 14.14 13.78
N HIS A 20 -2.39 14.01 13.12
CA HIS A 20 -1.06 14.14 13.75
C HIS A 20 -0.92 15.39 14.64
N HIS A 21 -1.41 16.54 14.17
CA HIS A 21 -1.40 17.80 14.91
C HIS A 21 -2.22 17.76 16.23
N ARG A 22 -3.27 16.94 16.29
CA ARG A 22 -4.08 16.74 17.51
C ARG A 22 -3.39 15.79 18.48
N LEU A 23 -2.86 14.68 17.96
CA LEU A 23 -2.16 13.69 18.75
C LEU A 23 -0.95 14.30 19.47
N THR A 24 -0.17 15.14 18.77
CA THR A 24 0.97 15.87 19.36
C THR A 24 0.56 16.88 20.43
N ALA A 25 -0.69 17.36 20.42
CA ALA A 25 -1.26 18.20 21.44
C ALA A 25 -2.00 17.42 22.55
N GLY A 26 -1.86 16.08 22.60
CA GLY A 26 -2.51 15.23 23.58
C GLY A 26 -4.02 15.04 23.39
N LYS A 27 -4.54 15.39 22.20
CA LYS A 27 -5.97 15.23 21.85
C LYS A 27 -6.19 13.99 20.99
N VAL A 28 -7.36 13.38 21.10
CA VAL A 28 -7.77 12.27 20.22
C VAL A 28 -8.06 12.74 18.79
N PRO A 29 -8.07 11.85 17.77
CA PRO A 29 -8.44 12.20 16.41
C PRO A 29 -9.84 12.83 16.31
N ALA A 30 -10.03 13.74 15.36
CA ALA A 30 -11.28 14.49 15.23
C ALA A 30 -12.48 13.57 14.93
N CYS A 31 -12.29 12.54 14.08
CA CYS A 31 -13.34 11.58 13.76
C CYS A 31 -13.80 10.76 14.98
N VAL A 32 -12.88 10.47 15.90
CA VAL A 32 -13.15 9.77 17.17
C VAL A 32 -13.97 10.67 18.09
N GLU A 33 -13.51 11.90 18.30
CA GLU A 33 -14.21 12.89 19.14
C GLU A 33 -15.62 13.20 18.61
N SER A 34 -15.79 13.26 17.29
CA SER A 34 -17.07 13.60 16.68
C SER A 34 -18.10 12.47 16.67
N CYS A 35 -17.71 11.22 16.98
CA CYS A 35 -18.58 10.07 16.80
C CYS A 35 -19.61 9.97 17.94
N PRO A 36 -20.90 10.27 17.71
CA PRO A 36 -21.89 10.28 18.79
C PRO A 36 -22.21 8.88 19.31
N ASN A 37 -22.04 7.86 18.44
CA ASN A 37 -22.40 6.48 18.72
C ASN A 37 -21.22 5.64 19.24
N GLY A 38 -20.03 6.22 19.38
CA GLY A 38 -18.83 5.50 19.81
C GLY A 38 -18.42 4.37 18.85
N ALA A 39 -18.72 4.50 17.55
CA ALA A 39 -18.37 3.50 16.53
C ALA A 39 -16.87 3.50 16.17
N ILE A 40 -16.15 4.61 16.46
CA ILE A 40 -14.74 4.76 16.17
C ILE A 40 -14.00 4.89 17.50
N THR A 41 -13.06 3.99 17.75
CA THR A 41 -12.23 3.97 18.97
C THR A 41 -10.77 4.14 18.60
N PHE A 42 -10.00 4.80 19.46
CA PHE A 42 -8.58 5.06 19.28
C PHE A 42 -7.79 4.66 20.52
N GLY A 43 -6.61 4.08 20.31
CA GLY A 43 -5.75 3.56 21.37
C GLY A 43 -4.47 2.96 20.79
N THR A 44 -3.71 2.25 21.62
CA THR A 44 -2.55 1.48 21.16
C THR A 44 -2.99 0.33 20.25
N LYS A 45 -2.06 -0.18 19.43
CA LYS A 45 -2.38 -1.25 18.48
C LYS A 45 -2.87 -2.50 19.19
N GLU A 46 -2.23 -2.86 20.31
CA GLU A 46 -2.56 -4.04 21.10
C GLU A 46 -3.96 -3.94 21.72
N GLU A 47 -4.31 -2.77 22.28
CA GLU A 47 -5.64 -2.50 22.84
C GLU A 47 -6.73 -2.59 21.77
N ILE A 48 -6.50 -1.96 20.61
CA ILE A 48 -7.48 -1.95 19.53
C ILE A 48 -7.65 -3.32 18.89
N ILE A 49 -6.58 -4.13 18.75
CA ILE A 49 -6.70 -5.53 18.28
C ILE A 49 -7.52 -6.35 19.27
N LYS A 50 -7.27 -6.21 20.58
CA LYS A 50 -8.03 -6.93 21.61
C LYS A 50 -9.51 -6.55 21.55
N LEU A 51 -9.81 -5.24 21.53
CA LEU A 51 -11.17 -4.71 21.44
C LEU A 51 -11.89 -5.19 20.17
N ALA A 52 -11.21 -5.16 19.02
CA ALA A 52 -11.78 -5.63 17.75
C ALA A 52 -12.13 -7.12 17.80
N ARG A 53 -11.27 -7.96 18.41
CA ARG A 53 -11.51 -9.40 18.60
C ARG A 53 -12.65 -9.70 19.56
N GLU A 54 -12.74 -8.96 20.66
CA GLU A 54 -13.87 -9.05 21.60
C GLU A 54 -15.17 -8.67 20.88
N ARG A 55 -15.19 -7.53 20.19
CA ARG A 55 -16.36 -7.06 19.46
C ARG A 55 -16.81 -8.04 18.37
N ALA A 56 -15.86 -8.59 17.60
CA ALA A 56 -16.17 -9.59 16.58
C ALA A 56 -16.81 -10.84 17.19
N LYS A 57 -16.36 -11.30 18.36
CA LYS A 57 -16.99 -12.44 19.05
C LYS A 57 -18.42 -12.11 19.48
N GLU A 58 -18.65 -10.93 20.05
CA GLU A 58 -19.98 -10.51 20.52
C GLU A 58 -21.02 -10.48 19.40
N ILE A 59 -20.64 -9.99 18.22
CA ILE A 59 -21.57 -9.83 17.09
C ILE A 59 -21.51 -10.99 16.10
N ASN A 60 -20.76 -12.06 16.40
CA ASN A 60 -20.41 -13.12 15.46
C ASN A 60 -19.92 -12.57 14.10
N GLY A 61 -19.04 -11.57 14.16
CA GLY A 61 -18.58 -10.80 13.03
C GLY A 61 -17.14 -11.10 12.61
N TYR A 62 -16.68 -10.27 11.70
CA TYR A 62 -15.42 -10.37 10.97
C TYR A 62 -14.58 -9.13 11.20
N ILE A 63 -13.27 -9.28 11.10
CA ILE A 63 -12.30 -8.19 11.25
C ILE A 63 -11.57 -8.01 9.93
N TYR A 64 -11.37 -6.76 9.53
CA TYR A 64 -10.55 -6.37 8.39
C TYR A 64 -9.46 -5.39 8.83
N GLY A 65 -8.26 -5.58 8.31
CA GLY A 65 -7.06 -4.82 8.62
C GLY A 65 -6.11 -5.49 9.62
N ASP A 66 -6.45 -6.65 10.21
CA ASP A 66 -5.55 -7.38 11.14
C ASP A 66 -4.52 -8.20 10.35
N LYS A 67 -4.94 -8.81 9.24
CA LYS A 67 -4.08 -9.68 8.41
C LYS A 67 -3.74 -9.06 7.06
N GLU A 68 -4.62 -8.20 6.55
CA GLU A 68 -4.49 -7.61 5.23
C GLU A 68 -3.24 -6.72 5.19
N ASN A 69 -2.42 -6.92 4.14
CA ASN A 69 -1.16 -6.22 3.93
C ASN A 69 -0.17 -6.34 5.11
N GLY A 70 -0.10 -7.51 5.76
CA GLY A 70 0.75 -7.74 6.94
C GLY A 70 0.21 -7.10 8.23
N GLY A 71 -1.03 -6.59 8.19
CA GLY A 71 -1.68 -5.90 9.30
C GLY A 71 -1.55 -4.38 9.21
N THR A 72 -2.60 -3.69 9.63
CA THR A 72 -2.76 -2.24 9.48
C THR A 72 -2.95 -1.55 10.83
N SER A 73 -3.02 -0.21 10.83
CA SER A 73 -3.30 0.61 12.01
C SER A 73 -4.77 0.96 12.18
N VAL A 74 -5.65 0.53 11.27
CA VAL A 74 -7.09 0.82 11.31
C VAL A 74 -7.84 -0.49 11.08
N LEU A 75 -8.55 -0.94 12.11
CA LEU A 75 -9.33 -2.16 12.05
C LEU A 75 -10.81 -1.84 11.85
N TYR A 76 -11.46 -2.60 10.98
CA TYR A 76 -12.91 -2.59 10.82
C TYR A 76 -13.50 -3.86 11.39
N VAL A 77 -14.63 -3.75 12.08
CA VAL A 77 -15.40 -4.89 12.58
C VAL A 77 -16.79 -4.84 11.97
N SER A 78 -17.23 -5.94 11.37
CA SER A 78 -18.51 -6.02 10.66
C SER A 78 -19.19 -7.35 10.93
N HIS A 79 -20.50 -7.33 11.12
CA HIS A 79 -21.33 -8.55 11.11
C HIS A 79 -21.40 -9.24 9.73
N ILE A 80 -21.13 -8.51 8.63
CA ILE A 80 -21.11 -9.03 7.27
C ILE A 80 -19.67 -9.40 6.89
N PRO A 81 -19.42 -10.57 6.28
CA PRO A 81 -18.09 -10.94 5.77
C PRO A 81 -17.53 -9.91 4.79
N PHE A 82 -16.25 -9.57 4.93
CA PHE A 82 -15.61 -8.59 4.06
C PHE A 82 -15.47 -9.05 2.59
N SER A 83 -15.54 -10.36 2.33
CA SER A 83 -15.60 -10.89 0.96
C SER A 83 -16.87 -10.45 0.25
N GLU A 84 -18.01 -10.48 0.94
CA GLU A 84 -19.29 -10.04 0.40
C GLU A 84 -19.32 -8.52 0.21
N ILE A 85 -18.75 -7.76 1.15
CA ILE A 85 -18.58 -6.30 1.02
C ILE A 85 -17.74 -5.98 -0.23
N ASN A 86 -16.62 -6.68 -0.41
CA ASN A 86 -15.75 -6.49 -1.58
C ASN A 86 -16.47 -6.80 -2.90
N GLU A 87 -17.19 -7.92 -2.97
CA GLU A 87 -17.98 -8.27 -4.14
C GLU A 87 -19.06 -7.22 -4.46
N ALA A 88 -19.73 -6.70 -3.44
CA ALA A 88 -20.72 -5.63 -3.60
C ALA A 88 -20.07 -4.33 -4.12
N LEU A 89 -18.89 -3.96 -3.62
CA LEU A 89 -18.13 -2.80 -4.10
C LEU A 89 -17.71 -2.98 -5.57
N ILE A 90 -17.23 -4.17 -5.96
CA ILE A 90 -16.86 -4.46 -7.35
C ILE A 90 -18.07 -4.32 -8.28
N LYS A 91 -19.24 -4.82 -7.88
CA LYS A 91 -20.50 -4.63 -8.63
C LYS A 91 -20.89 -3.16 -8.77
N GLN A 92 -20.48 -2.29 -7.84
CA GLN A 92 -20.67 -0.83 -7.90
C GLN A 92 -19.56 -0.10 -8.68
N GLY A 93 -18.66 -0.84 -9.33
CA GLY A 93 -17.56 -0.28 -10.13
C GLY A 93 -16.30 0.10 -9.33
N ALA A 94 -16.14 -0.43 -8.11
CA ALA A 94 -14.86 -0.36 -7.40
C ALA A 94 -13.83 -1.33 -8.00
N GLY A 95 -12.54 -0.99 -7.89
CA GLY A 95 -11.43 -1.81 -8.40
C GLY A 95 -11.07 -1.56 -9.87
N ASP A 96 -11.86 -0.79 -10.62
CA ASP A 96 -11.48 -0.31 -11.94
C ASP A 96 -10.42 0.81 -11.80
N LYS A 97 -9.29 0.67 -12.50
CA LYS A 97 -8.23 1.68 -12.55
C LYS A 97 -8.72 3.03 -13.08
N LYS A 98 -9.83 3.07 -13.81
CA LYS A 98 -10.42 4.29 -14.36
C LYS A 98 -11.38 4.98 -13.40
N SER A 99 -12.04 4.25 -12.51
CA SER A 99 -13.07 4.82 -11.62
C SER A 99 -12.48 5.53 -10.40
N GLY A 100 -11.22 5.25 -10.05
CA GLY A 100 -10.54 5.80 -8.88
C GLY A 100 -11.11 5.30 -7.55
N LYS A 101 -12.04 4.34 -7.57
CA LYS A 101 -12.67 3.75 -6.39
C LYS A 101 -11.90 2.50 -5.98
N PRO A 102 -11.27 2.45 -4.79
CA PRO A 102 -10.58 1.26 -4.34
C PRO A 102 -11.57 0.13 -4.03
N ALA A 103 -11.22 -1.09 -4.43
CA ALA A 103 -11.87 -2.30 -3.91
C ALA A 103 -11.37 -2.62 -2.49
N MET A 104 -11.95 -3.64 -1.84
CA MET A 104 -11.61 -4.07 -0.49
C MET A 104 -11.24 -5.56 -0.44
N PRO A 105 -10.17 -5.99 -1.13
CA PRO A 105 -9.79 -7.41 -1.17
C PRO A 105 -9.48 -7.95 0.23
N THR A 106 -9.96 -9.17 0.53
CA THR A 106 -9.74 -9.88 1.81
C THR A 106 -8.44 -10.68 1.84
N PHE A 107 -7.72 -10.73 0.73
CA PHE A 107 -6.38 -11.29 0.66
C PHE A 107 -5.55 -10.38 -0.24
N THR A 108 -4.50 -9.82 0.35
CA THR A 108 -3.52 -9.02 -0.38
C THR A 108 -2.16 -9.52 0.05
N ASP A 109 -1.45 -10.16 -0.87
CA ASP A 109 -0.04 -10.50 -0.66
C ASP A 109 0.73 -9.22 -0.37
N ASN A 110 1.56 -9.26 0.67
CA ASN A 110 2.55 -8.23 0.90
C ASN A 110 3.79 -8.62 0.09
N PRO A 111 4.23 -7.82 -0.90
CA PRO A 111 5.42 -8.12 -1.68
C PRO A 111 6.69 -8.29 -0.83
N SER A 112 6.71 -7.72 0.38
CA SER A 112 7.81 -7.88 1.33
C SER A 112 7.84 -9.24 2.04
N ASP A 113 6.74 -9.99 2.04
CA ASP A 113 6.65 -11.30 2.70
C ASP A 113 7.13 -12.45 1.78
N ALA A 114 7.43 -12.16 0.51
CA ALA A 114 7.95 -13.10 -0.49
C ALA A 114 9.45 -12.84 -0.75
N PRO A 115 10.37 -13.37 0.08
CA PRO A 115 11.82 -13.11 -0.01
C PRO A 115 12.43 -13.62 -1.31
N GLU A 116 11.78 -14.57 -1.97
CA GLU A 116 12.18 -15.13 -3.26
C GLU A 116 12.38 -14.09 -4.36
N HIS A 117 11.53 -13.05 -4.42
CA HIS A 117 11.66 -12.01 -5.43
C HIS A 117 12.88 -11.14 -5.15
N LEU A 118 13.07 -10.73 -3.89
CA LEU A 118 14.23 -9.94 -3.47
C LEU A 118 15.54 -10.71 -3.66
N VAL A 119 15.58 -11.99 -3.30
CA VAL A 119 16.75 -12.86 -3.46
C VAL A 119 17.06 -13.09 -4.94
N LYS A 120 16.06 -13.35 -5.78
CA LYS A 120 16.25 -13.47 -7.24
C LYS A 120 16.80 -12.17 -7.84
N SER A 121 16.27 -11.01 -7.43
CA SER A 121 16.77 -9.71 -7.88
C SER A 121 18.22 -9.50 -7.46
N LEU A 122 18.56 -9.78 -6.20
CA LEU A 122 19.92 -9.64 -5.68
C LEU A 122 20.91 -10.59 -6.36
N ALA A 123 20.48 -11.80 -6.73
CA ALA A 123 21.31 -12.77 -7.44
C ALA A 123 21.51 -12.42 -8.93
N LEU A 124 20.49 -11.88 -9.59
CA LEU A 124 20.53 -11.58 -11.03
C LEU A 124 21.19 -10.22 -11.33
N ALA A 125 21.11 -9.25 -10.41
CA ALA A 125 21.63 -7.91 -10.64
C ALA A 125 23.15 -7.86 -10.92
N PRO A 126 24.03 -8.59 -10.20
CA PRO A 126 25.47 -8.62 -10.51
C PRO A 126 25.77 -9.22 -11.89
N LEU A 127 25.05 -10.27 -12.28
CA LEU A 127 25.21 -10.91 -13.59
C LEU A 127 24.80 -9.97 -14.73
N ALA A 128 23.66 -9.30 -14.58
CA ALA A 128 23.20 -8.29 -15.54
C ALA A 128 24.19 -7.11 -15.65
N GLY A 129 24.77 -6.68 -14.51
CA GLY A 129 25.80 -5.64 -14.48
C GLY A 129 27.07 -6.03 -15.22
N LEU A 130 27.59 -7.24 -14.96
CA LEU A 130 28.78 -7.77 -15.63
C LEU A 130 28.55 -7.96 -17.14
N LEU A 131 27.41 -8.50 -17.54
CA LEU A 131 27.06 -8.65 -18.96
C LEU A 131 26.99 -7.30 -19.67
N THR A 132 26.36 -6.31 -19.02
CA THR A 132 26.24 -4.95 -19.59
C THR A 132 27.60 -4.28 -19.72
N ALA A 133 28.46 -4.41 -18.69
CA ALA A 133 29.82 -3.89 -18.73
C ALA A 133 30.65 -4.57 -19.85
N GLY A 134 30.55 -5.89 -20.00
CA GLY A 134 31.23 -6.64 -21.04
C GLY A 134 30.79 -6.22 -22.46
N ILE A 135 29.47 -6.12 -22.70
CA ILE A 135 28.93 -5.66 -24.00
C ILE A 135 29.40 -4.24 -24.31
N THR A 136 29.42 -3.36 -23.31
CA THR A 136 29.84 -1.95 -23.48
C THR A 136 31.34 -1.86 -23.79
N ALA A 137 32.18 -2.61 -23.09
CA ALA A 137 33.61 -2.68 -23.36
C ALA A 137 33.87 -3.21 -24.78
N TYR A 138 33.23 -4.32 -25.16
CA TYR A 138 33.36 -4.91 -26.50
C TYR A 138 32.98 -3.94 -27.61
N LYS A 139 31.82 -3.26 -27.49
CA LYS A 139 31.40 -2.23 -28.45
C LYS A 139 32.35 -1.03 -28.51
N THR A 140 32.97 -0.66 -27.40
CA THR A 140 33.92 0.46 -27.36
C THR A 140 35.22 0.09 -28.08
N PHE A 141 35.80 -1.07 -27.78
CA PHE A 141 37.03 -1.54 -28.43
C PHE A 141 36.85 -1.81 -29.93
N THR A 142 35.72 -2.39 -30.34
CA THR A 142 35.44 -2.62 -31.77
C THR A 142 35.17 -1.32 -32.53
N ARG A 143 34.62 -0.29 -31.87
CA ARG A 143 34.41 1.04 -32.47
C ARG A 143 35.70 1.86 -32.56
N GLU A 144 36.65 1.68 -31.64
CA GLU A 144 37.98 2.28 -31.75
C GLU A 144 38.86 1.57 -32.78
N GLY A 145 38.78 0.25 -32.88
CA GLY A 145 39.47 -0.53 -33.91
C GLY A 145 39.06 -0.17 -35.33
N SER A 146 37.75 0.03 -35.59
CA SER A 146 37.27 0.44 -36.92
C SER A 146 37.60 1.89 -37.29
N LYS A 147 37.96 2.73 -36.30
CA LYS A 147 38.40 4.11 -36.52
C LYS A 147 39.89 4.18 -36.89
N HIS A 148 40.70 3.27 -36.35
CA HIS A 148 42.14 3.18 -36.66
C HIS A 148 42.44 2.44 -37.99
N GLU A 149 41.48 1.69 -38.54
CA GLU A 149 41.65 0.99 -39.83
C GLU A 149 41.20 1.82 -41.05
N ASN A 150 40.63 3.02 -40.83
CA ASN A 150 40.17 3.94 -41.89
C ASN A 150 40.95 5.28 -41.95
N ASP A 151 42.09 5.39 -41.24
CA ASP A 151 43.10 6.45 -41.39
C ASP A 151 44.35 5.87 -42.07
#